data_AF-A0A914UB91-F1
#
_entry.id   AF-A0A914UB91-F1
#
_cell.length_a   1.000
_cell.length_b   1.000
_cell.length_c   1.000
_cell.angle_alpha   90.00
_cell.angle_beta   90.00
_cell.angle_gamma   90.00
#
_symmetry.space_group_name_H-M   'P 1'
#
loop_
_entity.id
_entity.type
_entity.pdbx_description
1 polymer ?
#
loop_
_entity_poly.entity_id
_entity_poly.type
_entity_poly.pdbx_seq_one_letter_code
_entity_poly.pdbx_strand_id
1 'polypeptide(L)'
;MTKTTERTVWPPQAYNEKIRFDVWETQLKMYFKAADITDDSAKALALLQHIGIDMLEKIIDWAYPDEPEGLTYVKLITLIKSHCASKPNLVAARVRFFNEKQKSGQSVHDYFSHMSQLYGQCAMNDIKPQEFGLLAILRGLESDDLRKFL
;
A
#
# COMPACT_ATOMS: atom_id res chain seq x y z
N MET A 1 8.95 -38.71 28.22
CA MET A 1 9.23 -38.10 26.90
C MET A 1 8.19 -37.02 26.65
N THR A 2 8.55 -35.77 26.91
CA THR A 2 7.68 -34.59 26.72
C THR A 2 7.46 -34.37 25.24
N LYS A 3 6.21 -34.44 24.78
CA LYS A 3 5.84 -34.03 23.42
C LYS A 3 6.10 -32.53 23.30
N THR A 4 7.14 -32.15 22.56
CA THR A 4 7.32 -30.77 22.11
C THR A 4 6.13 -30.46 21.22
N THR A 5 5.22 -29.62 21.71
CA THR A 5 4.08 -29.13 20.92
C THR A 5 4.65 -28.30 19.77
N GLU A 6 4.73 -28.88 18.57
CA GLU A 6 5.09 -28.15 17.36
C GLU A 6 4.06 -27.04 17.16
N ARG A 7 4.51 -25.79 17.26
CA ARG A 7 3.67 -24.62 17.05
C ARG A 7 3.55 -24.40 15.55
N THR A 8 2.51 -24.97 14.94
CA THR A 8 2.26 -24.77 13.50
C THR A 8 2.01 -23.29 13.21
N VAL A 9 2.93 -22.65 12.49
CA VAL A 9 2.76 -21.29 12.01
C VAL A 9 2.17 -21.37 10.60
N TRP A 10 1.01 -20.74 10.40
CA TRP A 10 0.36 -20.75 9.10
C TRP A 10 0.98 -19.70 8.17
N PRO A 11 1.36 -20.05 6.93
CA PRO A 11 1.88 -19.09 5.95
C PRO A 11 0.77 -18.13 5.47
N PRO A 12 1.12 -16.95 4.94
CA PRO A 12 0.12 -16.05 4.37
C PRO A 12 -0.57 -16.73 3.18
N GLN A 13 -1.81 -16.32 2.91
CA GLN A 13 -2.46 -16.68 1.64
C GLN A 13 -1.67 -16.07 0.47
N ALA A 14 -1.75 -16.71 -0.70
CA ALA A 14 -1.13 -16.19 -1.91
C ALA A 14 -1.57 -14.74 -2.20
N TYR A 15 -0.65 -13.92 -2.70
CA TYR A 15 -0.96 -12.55 -3.06
C TYR A 15 -2.01 -12.55 -4.18
N ASN A 16 -2.95 -11.61 -4.11
CA ASN A 16 -3.87 -11.33 -5.18
C ASN A 16 -3.96 -9.82 -5.40
N GLU A 17 -4.21 -9.42 -6.64
CA GLU A 17 -4.21 -8.01 -7.05
C GLU A 17 -5.32 -7.17 -6.39
N LYS A 18 -6.32 -7.81 -5.75
CA LYS A 18 -7.36 -7.10 -5.01
C LYS A 18 -6.88 -6.59 -3.65
N ILE A 19 -5.78 -7.13 -3.13
CA ILE A 19 -5.18 -6.73 -1.86
C ILE A 19 -4.02 -5.76 -2.14
N ARG A 20 -3.88 -4.73 -1.30
CA ARG A 20 -2.69 -3.85 -1.35
C ARG A 20 -1.44 -4.66 -1.00
N PHE A 21 -0.41 -4.57 -1.85
CA PHE A 21 0.83 -5.32 -1.63
C PHE A 21 1.45 -5.07 -0.24
N ASP A 22 1.42 -3.84 0.28
CA ASP A 22 1.95 -3.53 1.62
C ASP A 22 1.22 -4.28 2.76
N VAL A 23 -0.07 -4.56 2.59
CA VAL A 23 -0.86 -5.33 3.56
C VAL A 23 -0.43 -6.79 3.53
N TRP A 24 -0.25 -7.34 2.34
CA TRP A 24 0.23 -8.71 2.16
C TRP A 24 1.68 -8.88 2.65
N GLU A 25 2.58 -7.94 2.33
CA GLU A 25 3.96 -7.91 2.82
C GLU A 25 4.00 -7.88 4.36
N THR A 26 3.08 -7.15 5.00
CA THR A 26 2.98 -7.10 6.46
C THR A 26 2.64 -8.48 7.04
N GLN A 27 1.71 -9.22 6.41
CA GLN A 27 1.39 -10.59 6.83
C GLN A 27 2.59 -11.54 6.66
N LEU A 28 3.31 -11.42 5.55
CA LEU A 28 4.54 -12.20 5.31
C LEU A 28 5.61 -11.92 6.37
N LYS A 29 5.80 -10.65 6.77
CA LYS A 29 6.72 -10.28 7.86
C LYS A 29 6.29 -10.84 9.22
N MET A 30 4.99 -10.91 9.48
CA MET A 30 4.46 -11.56 10.69
C MET A 30 4.76 -13.07 10.68
N TYR A 31 4.61 -13.71 9.53
CA TYR A 31 4.99 -15.11 9.34
C TYR A 31 6.48 -15.34 9.61
N PHE A 32 7.37 -14.52 9.06
CA PHE A 32 8.81 -14.64 9.33
C PHE A 32 9.14 -14.58 10.82
N LYS A 33 8.51 -13.66 11.56
CA LYS A 33 8.70 -13.54 13.01
C LYS A 33 8.17 -14.74 13.78
N ALA A 34 7.01 -15.26 13.37
CA ALA A 34 6.40 -16.40 14.03
C ALA A 34 7.15 -17.71 13.76
N ALA A 35 7.71 -17.86 12.55
CA ALA A 35 8.49 -19.02 12.10
C ALA A 35 10.00 -18.90 12.40
N ASP A 36 10.43 -17.83 13.08
CA ASP A 36 11.85 -17.53 13.40
C ASP A 36 12.79 -17.51 12.17
N ILE A 37 12.27 -17.06 11.03
CA ILE A 37 13.03 -16.92 9.80
C ILE A 37 13.83 -15.61 9.86
N THR A 38 15.13 -15.74 10.12
CA THR A 38 16.04 -14.61 10.32
C THR A 38 16.91 -14.34 9.10
N ASP A 39 17.38 -15.40 8.44
CA ASP A 39 18.24 -15.35 7.24
C ASP A 39 17.57 -14.66 6.04
N ASP A 40 18.33 -13.85 5.31
CA ASP A 40 17.79 -13.06 4.18
C ASP A 40 17.47 -13.94 2.97
N SER A 41 18.31 -14.95 2.69
CA SER A 41 18.06 -15.90 1.59
C SER A 41 16.81 -16.73 1.88
N ALA A 42 16.62 -17.17 3.12
CA ALA A 42 15.40 -17.87 3.54
C ALA A 42 14.14 -16.99 3.41
N LYS A 43 14.23 -15.69 3.74
CA LYS A 43 13.12 -14.75 3.52
C LYS A 43 12.81 -14.53 2.04
N ALA A 44 13.83 -14.44 1.19
CA ALA A 44 13.67 -14.29 -0.25
C ALA A 44 12.95 -15.52 -0.84
N LEU A 45 13.41 -16.73 -0.51
CA LEU A 45 12.78 -17.97 -0.95
C LEU A 45 11.35 -18.12 -0.43
N ALA A 46 11.12 -17.83 0.85
CA ALA A 46 9.77 -17.87 1.43
C ALA A 46 8.83 -16.85 0.78
N LEU A 47 9.32 -15.67 0.39
CA LEU A 47 8.55 -14.71 -0.40
C LEU A 47 8.15 -15.31 -1.75
N LEU A 48 9.11 -15.86 -2.51
CA LEU A 48 8.84 -16.43 -3.84
C LEU A 48 7.88 -17.62 -3.77
N GLN A 49 7.98 -18.44 -2.72
CA GLN A 49 7.10 -19.58 -2.50
C GLN A 49 5.66 -19.17 -2.14
N HIS A 50 5.48 -18.11 -1.36
CA HIS A 50 4.17 -17.72 -0.84
C HIS A 50 3.47 -16.61 -1.63
N ILE A 51 4.16 -15.91 -2.54
CA ILE A 51 3.56 -14.82 -3.31
C ILE A 51 2.51 -15.29 -4.31
N GLY A 52 2.55 -16.56 -4.73
CA GLY A 52 1.61 -17.14 -5.68
C GLY A 52 2.13 -17.10 -7.12
N ILE A 53 1.63 -18.02 -7.94
CA ILE A 53 2.17 -18.31 -9.28
C ILE A 53 2.05 -17.09 -10.21
N ASP A 54 0.88 -16.45 -10.28
CA ASP A 54 0.63 -15.30 -11.16
C ASP A 54 1.62 -14.14 -10.93
N MET A 55 2.05 -13.96 -9.68
CA MET A 55 2.99 -12.91 -9.32
C MET A 55 4.44 -13.37 -9.48
N LEU A 56 4.72 -14.64 -9.22
CA LEU A 56 6.03 -15.24 -9.44
C LEU A 56 6.45 -15.17 -10.92
N GLU A 57 5.55 -15.45 -11.86
CA GLU A 57 5.78 -15.31 -13.29
C GLU A 57 6.23 -13.89 -13.65
N LYS A 58 5.53 -12.87 -13.13
CA LYS A 58 5.90 -11.46 -13.34
C LYS A 58 7.25 -11.10 -12.73
N ILE A 59 7.58 -11.64 -11.56
CA ILE A 59 8.87 -11.39 -10.90
C ILE A 59 10.01 -11.96 -11.73
N ILE A 60 9.84 -13.15 -12.32
CA ILE A 60 10.82 -13.75 -13.23
C ILE A 60 11.04 -12.82 -14.42
N ASP A 61 9.97 -12.31 -15.04
CA ASP A 61 10.08 -11.37 -16.17
C ASP A 61 10.77 -10.05 -15.77
N TRP A 62 10.49 -9.52 -14.58
CA TRP A 62 11.07 -8.26 -14.11
C TRP A 62 12.51 -8.39 -13.60
N ALA A 63 12.92 -9.58 -13.17
CA ALA A 63 14.27 -9.85 -12.67
C ALA A 63 15.29 -10.05 -13.81
N TYR A 64 14.84 -10.37 -15.03
CA TYR A 64 15.72 -10.61 -16.17
C TYR A 64 16.73 -9.46 -16.39
N PRO A 65 18.04 -9.74 -16.53
CA PRO A 65 18.68 -11.06 -16.79
C PRO A 65 19.08 -11.87 -15.55
N ASP A 66 18.80 -11.39 -14.34
CA ASP A 66 19.16 -12.09 -13.10
C ASP A 66 18.12 -13.17 -12.73
N GLU A 67 18.54 -14.18 -11.96
CA GLU A 67 17.62 -15.18 -11.40
C GLU A 67 16.99 -14.65 -10.10
N PRO A 68 15.66 -14.71 -9.93
CA PRO A 68 14.99 -14.14 -8.76
C PRO A 68 15.38 -14.83 -7.45
N GLU A 69 15.77 -16.11 -7.49
CA GLU A 69 16.25 -16.88 -6.32
C GLU A 69 17.61 -16.36 -5.80
N GLY A 70 18.40 -15.71 -6.65
CA GLY A 70 19.67 -15.08 -6.28
C GLY A 70 19.53 -13.66 -5.72
N LEU A 71 18.32 -13.09 -5.70
CA LEU A 71 18.07 -11.74 -5.22
C LEU A 71 17.79 -11.73 -3.70
N THR A 72 18.27 -10.68 -3.03
CA THR A 72 17.97 -10.46 -1.61
C THR A 72 16.49 -10.15 -1.40
N TYR A 73 15.98 -10.41 -0.20
CA TYR A 73 14.59 -10.10 0.14
C TYR A 73 14.28 -8.60 -0.12
N VAL A 74 15.22 -7.73 0.22
CA VAL A 74 15.09 -6.28 0.01
C VAL A 74 14.98 -5.91 -1.48
N LYS A 75 15.79 -6.55 -2.34
CA LYS A 75 15.74 -6.31 -3.79
C LYS A 75 14.41 -6.79 -4.37
N LEU A 76 13.94 -7.98 -4.00
CA LEU A 76 12.66 -8.52 -4.44
C LEU A 76 11.49 -7.62 -4.03
N ILE A 77 11.43 -7.18 -2.77
CA ILE A 77 10.39 -6.26 -2.31
C ILE A 77 10.44 -4.94 -3.09
N THR A 78 11.63 -4.41 -3.34
CA THR A 78 11.78 -3.13 -4.07
C THR A 78 11.29 -3.27 -5.51
N LEU A 79 11.65 -4.37 -6.18
CA LEU A 79 11.19 -4.71 -7.52
C LEU A 79 9.67 -4.86 -7.56
N ILE A 80 9.11 -5.65 -6.63
CA ILE A 80 7.66 -5.84 -6.59
C ILE A 80 6.94 -4.51 -6.33
N LYS A 81 7.44 -3.70 -5.39
CA LYS A 81 6.83 -2.40 -5.09
C LYS A 81 6.93 -1.42 -6.26
N SER A 82 8.00 -1.40 -7.04
CA SER A 82 8.09 -0.49 -8.19
C SER A 82 7.07 -0.80 -9.28
N HIS A 83 6.65 -2.06 -9.41
CA HIS A 83 5.68 -2.51 -10.40
C HIS A 83 4.25 -2.62 -9.86
N CYS A 84 4.06 -3.07 -8.61
CA CYS A 84 2.75 -3.12 -7.93
C CYS A 84 2.29 -1.74 -7.44
N ALA A 85 3.21 -0.86 -7.09
CA ALA A 85 2.89 0.57 -7.09
C ALA A 85 2.81 0.99 -8.55
N SER A 86 1.69 0.64 -9.20
CA SER A 86 1.20 1.38 -10.36
C SER A 86 1.40 2.84 -9.97
N LYS A 87 2.38 3.52 -10.61
CA LYS A 87 2.78 4.89 -10.26
C LYS A 87 1.48 5.59 -9.93
N PRO A 88 1.23 5.99 -8.66
CA PRO A 88 -0.07 6.50 -8.27
C PRO A 88 -0.36 7.54 -9.31
N ASN A 89 -1.40 7.30 -10.13
CA ASN A 89 -1.64 8.17 -11.27
C ASN A 89 -1.98 9.50 -10.62
N LEU A 90 -0.97 10.37 -10.53
CA LEU A 90 -1.04 11.57 -9.70
C LEU A 90 -2.18 12.43 -10.21
N VAL A 91 -2.42 12.38 -11.52
CA VAL A 91 -3.58 13.00 -12.16
C VAL A 91 -4.86 12.38 -11.63
N ALA A 92 -5.02 11.06 -11.61
CA ALA A 92 -6.22 10.40 -11.08
C ALA A 92 -6.43 10.65 -9.57
N ALA A 93 -5.36 10.63 -8.76
CA ALA A 93 -5.41 10.92 -7.33
C ALA A 93 -5.83 12.38 -7.08
N ARG A 94 -5.24 13.32 -7.82
CA ARG A 94 -5.60 14.74 -7.76
C ARG A 94 -7.03 14.98 -8.23
N VAL A 95 -7.47 14.36 -9.33
CA VAL A 95 -8.84 14.45 -9.83
C VAL A 95 -9.84 13.92 -8.79
N ARG A 96 -9.53 12.81 -8.10
CA ARG A 96 -10.36 12.32 -6.99
C ARG A 96 -10.42 13.34 -5.86
N PHE A 97 -9.28 13.85 -5.41
CA PHE A 97 -9.22 14.85 -4.35
C PHE A 97 -10.02 16.13 -4.68
N PHE A 98 -9.87 16.68 -5.89
CA PHE A 98 -10.57 17.90 -6.30
C PHE A 98 -12.07 17.70 -6.56
N ASN A 99 -12.52 16.45 -6.77
CA ASN A 99 -13.93 16.14 -7.00
C ASN A 99 -14.67 15.61 -5.77
N GLU A 100 -13.95 15.31 -4.68
CA GLU A 100 -14.56 14.79 -3.47
C GLU A 100 -15.46 15.85 -2.81
N LYS A 101 -16.60 15.41 -2.29
CA LYS A 101 -17.56 16.26 -1.60
C LYS A 101 -18.01 15.59 -0.31
N GLN A 102 -18.31 16.41 0.69
CA GLN A 102 -18.95 15.96 1.91
C GLN A 102 -20.26 15.26 1.57
N LYS A 103 -20.43 14.05 2.09
CA LYS A 103 -21.66 13.27 1.90
C LYS A 103 -22.75 13.82 2.80
N SER A 104 -24.00 13.66 2.38
CA SER A 104 -25.13 14.13 3.17
C SER A 104 -25.18 13.47 4.54
N GLY A 105 -25.19 14.29 5.60
CA GLY A 105 -25.14 13.82 6.99
C GLY A 105 -23.76 13.39 7.49
N GLN A 106 -22.68 13.52 6.69
CA GLN A 106 -21.31 13.31 7.17
C GLN A 106 -20.87 14.47 8.06
N SER A 107 -20.19 14.20 9.17
CA SER A 107 -19.63 15.27 10.00
C SER A 107 -18.49 16.00 9.27
N VAL A 108 -18.30 17.29 9.57
CA VAL A 108 -17.19 18.08 9.00
C VAL A 108 -15.84 17.48 9.38
N HIS A 109 -15.70 16.94 10.59
CA HIS A 109 -14.48 16.31 11.07
C HIS A 109 -14.14 15.03 10.27
N ASP A 110 -15.12 14.18 10.00
CA ASP A 110 -14.92 12.95 9.24
C ASP A 110 -14.59 13.26 7.78
N TYR A 111 -15.25 14.29 7.22
CA TYR A 111 -14.93 14.79 5.89
C TYR A 111 -13.50 15.32 5.81
N PHE A 112 -13.07 16.14 6.78
CA PHE A 112 -11.70 16.67 6.82
C PHE A 112 -10.65 15.56 6.98
N SER A 113 -10.93 14.56 7.82
CA SER A 113 -10.07 13.39 8.01
C SER A 113 -9.93 12.59 6.71
N HIS A 114 -11.03 12.38 5.99
CA HIS A 114 -11.02 11.71 4.68
C HIS A 114 -10.25 12.50 3.62
N MET A 115 -10.50 13.81 3.52
CA MET A 115 -9.79 14.70 2.60
C MET A 115 -8.29 14.75 2.89
N SER A 116 -7.89 14.72 4.16
CA SER A 116 -6.48 14.68 4.57
C SER A 116 -5.78 13.39 4.09
N GLN A 117 -6.48 12.25 4.13
CA GLN A 117 -5.96 10.99 3.58
C GLN A 117 -5.81 11.05 2.06
N LEU A 118 -6.77 11.65 1.35
CA LEU A 118 -6.69 11.83 -0.11
C LEU A 118 -5.57 12.79 -0.51
N TYR A 119 -5.41 13.89 0.24
CA TYR A 119 -4.32 14.86 0.04
C TYR A 119 -2.95 14.19 0.15
N GLY A 120 -2.75 13.32 1.16
CA GLY A 120 -1.52 12.55 1.33
C GLY A 120 -1.17 11.64 0.14
N GLN A 121 -2.16 11.20 -0.63
CA GLN A 121 -1.97 10.35 -1.82
C GLN A 121 -1.61 11.14 -3.09
N CYS A 122 -1.80 12.47 -3.10
CA CYS A 122 -1.66 13.30 -4.29
C CYS A 122 -0.22 13.74 -4.61
N ALA A 123 0.74 13.46 -3.71
CA ALA A 123 2.14 13.92 -3.79
C ALA A 123 2.22 15.38 -4.27
N MET A 124 1.65 16.31 -3.49
CA MET A 124 1.59 17.75 -3.80
C MET A 124 2.95 18.46 -3.59
N ASN A 125 4.06 17.72 -3.44
CA ASN A 125 5.38 18.28 -3.13
C ASN A 125 5.88 19.26 -4.21
N ASP A 126 5.42 19.08 -5.45
CA ASP A 126 5.76 19.94 -6.60
C ASP A 126 4.78 21.12 -6.78
N ILE A 127 3.74 21.23 -5.93
CA ILE A 127 2.69 22.24 -6.00
C ILE A 127 2.64 23.00 -4.66
N LYS A 128 2.94 24.30 -4.67
CA LYS A 128 2.55 25.23 -3.60
C LYS A 128 1.47 26.18 -4.15
N PRO A 129 0.51 26.68 -3.35
CA PRO A 129 0.45 26.73 -1.88
C PRO A 129 -0.56 25.74 -1.26
N GLN A 130 -0.44 25.52 0.04
CA GLN A 130 -1.42 24.76 0.86
C GLN A 130 -2.88 25.23 0.67
N GLU A 131 -3.03 26.48 0.20
CA GLU A 131 -4.28 27.10 -0.22
C GLU A 131 -5.08 26.28 -1.22
N PHE A 132 -4.46 25.61 -2.22
CA PHE A 132 -5.23 24.79 -3.17
C PHE A 132 -5.88 23.57 -2.51
N GLY A 133 -5.19 22.97 -1.53
CA GLY A 133 -5.74 21.89 -0.72
C GLY A 133 -6.91 22.37 0.13
N LEU A 134 -6.74 23.52 0.79
CA LEU A 134 -7.81 24.15 1.56
C LEU A 134 -9.01 24.53 0.69
N LEU A 135 -8.78 25.17 -0.46
CA LEU A 135 -9.83 25.57 -1.40
C LEU A 135 -10.62 24.36 -1.91
N ALA A 136 -9.96 23.24 -2.18
CA ALA A 136 -10.63 21.99 -2.55
C ALA A 136 -11.51 21.47 -1.40
N ILE A 137 -10.98 21.46 -0.17
CA ILE A 137 -11.72 21.04 1.02
C ILE A 137 -12.99 21.89 1.20
N LEU A 138 -12.85 23.21 1.13
CA LEU A 138 -13.94 24.17 1.32
C LEU A 138 -15.01 24.06 0.22
N ARG A 139 -14.57 23.90 -1.03
CA ARG A 139 -15.44 23.68 -2.19
C ARG A 139 -16.25 22.38 -2.07
N GLY A 140 -15.74 21.37 -1.38
CA GLY A 140 -16.46 20.11 -1.20
C GLY A 140 -17.40 20.07 0.00
N LEU A 141 -17.39 21.05 0.90
CA LEU A 141 -18.32 21.10 2.05
C LEU A 141 -19.78 21.17 1.59
N GLU A 142 -20.68 20.50 2.33
CA GLU A 142 -22.12 20.45 2.05
C GLU A 142 -22.81 21.78 2.40
N SER A 143 -22.37 22.43 3.49
CA SER A 143 -22.89 23.73 3.92
C SER A 143 -22.06 24.89 3.37
N ASP A 144 -22.75 25.88 2.80
CA ASP A 144 -22.16 27.14 2.35
C ASP A 144 -21.79 28.08 3.51
N ASP A 145 -22.23 27.81 4.74
CA ASP A 145 -22.04 28.73 5.86
C ASP A 145 -20.58 28.85 6.27
N LEU A 146 -19.81 27.76 6.18
CA LEU A 146 -18.37 27.78 6.46
C LEU A 146 -17.55 28.41 5.32
N ARG A 147 -18.09 28.49 4.10
CA ARG A 147 -17.42 29.16 2.97
C ARG A 147 -17.43 30.68 3.10
N LYS A 148 -18.37 31.25 3.87
CA LYS A 148 -18.54 32.70 4.06
C LYS A 148 -17.51 33.32 5.02
N PHE A 149 -16.80 32.49 5.80
CA PHE A 149 -15.84 32.94 6.82
C PHE A 149 -14.38 32.97 6.34
N LEU A 150 -14.15 32.79 5.05
CA LEU A 150 -12.84 32.77 4.38
C LEU A 150 -12.84 33.76 3.22
#